data_AF-A0A4R2T9F5-F1
#
_entry.id   AF-A0A4R2T9F5-F1
#
_cell.length_a   1.000
_cell.length_b   1.000
_cell.length_c   1.000
_cell.angle_alpha   90.00
_cell.angle_beta   90.00
_cell.angle_gamma   90.00
#
_symmetry.space_group_name_H-M   'P 1'
#
loop_
_entity.id
_entity.type
_entity.pdbx_description
1 polymer ?
#
loop_
_entity_poly.entity_id
_entity_poly.type
_entity_poly.pdbx_seq_one_letter_code
_entity_poly.pdbx_strand_id
1 'polypeptide(L)'
;MLHVSIPARRTGKSLAARIMTPANYLRLRRKASGLTLEQVAERLMPRAGFRPMVVAFLRILETDGCTARHRDHIERLTSVFPLDPDVYFQLVTDPANSLPSICSGCGCSAYDPCTAAGGTCRFVAPDACDRCLTNANRRAA
;
A
#
# COMPACT_ATOMS: atom_id res chain seq x y z
N MET A 1 22.54 6.80 1.30
CA MET A 1 21.88 7.83 0.48
C MET A 1 20.52 7.28 0.07
N LEU A 2 19.43 8.01 0.30
CA LEU A 2 18.07 7.58 -0.07
C LEU A 2 17.78 8.08 -1.49
N HIS A 3 17.62 7.16 -2.45
CA HIS A 3 17.30 7.48 -3.84
C HIS A 3 15.83 7.14 -4.14
N VAL A 4 15.03 8.15 -4.48
CA VAL A 4 13.61 8.01 -4.87
C VAL A 4 13.43 8.60 -6.27
N SER A 5 12.62 7.95 -7.11
CA SER A 5 12.18 8.51 -8.40
C SER A 5 10.98 9.43 -8.19
N ILE A 6 11.11 10.70 -8.58
CA ILE A 6 9.99 11.66 -8.62
C ILE A 6 9.63 11.88 -10.09
N PRO A 7 8.41 11.57 -10.55
CA PRO A 7 8.00 11.89 -11.93
C PRO A 7 7.54 13.34 -12.06
N ALA A 8 7.59 13.86 -13.29
CA ALA A 8 7.01 15.14 -13.66
C ALA A 8 5.47 15.12 -13.53
N ARG A 9 4.89 16.23 -13.04
CA ARG A 9 3.46 16.39 -12.74
C ARG A 9 2.55 15.94 -13.89
N ARG A 10 1.60 15.04 -13.61
CA ARG A 10 0.39 14.85 -14.43
C ARG A 10 -0.82 15.46 -13.71
N THR A 11 -1.30 16.57 -14.26
CA THR A 11 -2.63 17.13 -14.00
C THR A 11 -3.68 16.32 -14.76
N GLY A 12 -4.64 15.73 -14.05
CA GLY A 12 -5.84 15.16 -14.66
C GLY A 12 -6.59 14.20 -13.73
N LYS A 13 -7.71 14.66 -13.15
CA LYS A 13 -8.76 13.79 -12.62
C LYS A 13 -9.26 12.94 -13.80
N SER A 14 -8.96 11.65 -13.84
CA SER A 14 -9.45 10.72 -14.87
C SER A 14 -9.79 9.38 -14.23
N LEU A 15 -10.59 8.58 -14.94
CA LEU A 15 -11.08 7.23 -14.62
C LEU A 15 -10.02 6.23 -14.07
N ALA A 16 -8.74 6.59 -14.11
CA ALA A 16 -7.62 5.97 -13.40
C ALA A 16 -7.82 5.82 -11.88
N ALA A 17 -8.88 6.42 -11.30
CA ALA A 17 -9.31 6.21 -9.93
C ALA A 17 -9.63 4.73 -9.56
N ARG A 18 -9.68 3.80 -10.54
CA ARG A 18 -9.82 2.35 -10.29
C ARG A 18 -8.54 1.54 -10.45
N ILE A 19 -7.45 2.12 -10.95
CA ILE A 19 -6.19 1.38 -11.10
C ILE A 19 -5.40 1.52 -9.81
N MET A 20 -5.11 0.41 -9.16
CA MET A 20 -4.23 0.37 -7.99
C MET A 20 -2.85 0.92 -8.39
N THR A 21 -2.38 1.97 -7.70
CA THR A 21 -1.01 2.47 -7.86
C THR A 21 -0.11 1.89 -6.77
N PRO A 22 1.22 1.83 -6.96
CA PRO A 22 2.16 1.41 -5.90
C PRO A 22 2.01 2.27 -4.62
N ALA A 23 1.85 3.59 -4.79
CA ALA A 23 1.64 4.53 -3.70
C ALA A 23 0.34 4.27 -2.95
N ASN A 24 -0.76 4.00 -3.68
CA ASN A 24 -2.04 3.68 -3.06
C ASN A 24 -2.00 2.32 -2.35
N TYR A 25 -1.33 1.32 -2.93
CA TYR A 25 -1.14 0.01 -2.31
C TYR A 25 -0.45 0.13 -0.95
N LEU A 26 0.71 0.80 -0.86
CA LEU A 26 1.41 1.04 0.41
C LEU A 26 0.52 1.72 1.44
N ARG A 27 -0.15 2.80 1.02
CA ARG A 27 -1.04 3.60 1.86
C ARG A 27 -2.22 2.78 2.39
N LEU A 28 -2.83 1.94 1.57
CA LEU A 28 -3.94 1.07 1.98
C LEU A 28 -3.48 0.00 2.98
N ARG A 29 -2.36 -0.70 2.70
CA ARG A 29 -1.82 -1.72 3.61
C ARG A 29 -1.48 -1.14 4.98
N ARG A 30 -0.84 0.03 5.02
CA ARG A 30 -0.53 0.73 6.27
C ARG A 30 -1.80 1.12 7.02
N LYS A 31 -2.77 1.73 6.34
CA LYS A 31 -4.04 2.15 6.96
C LYS A 31 -4.89 0.97 7.45
N ALA A 32 -4.92 -0.13 6.70
CA ALA A 32 -5.62 -1.36 7.08
C ALA A 32 -5.02 -1.99 8.35
N SER A 33 -3.72 -1.76 8.58
CA SER A 33 -3.00 -2.15 9.80
C SER A 33 -3.18 -1.15 10.95
N GLY A 34 -3.95 -0.06 10.74
CA GLY A 34 -4.21 0.96 11.75
C GLY A 34 -3.00 1.85 12.09
N LEU A 35 -1.97 1.89 11.24
CA LEU A 35 -0.72 2.59 11.55
C LEU A 35 -0.68 4.00 10.95
N THR A 36 -0.18 4.97 11.71
CA THR A 36 0.26 6.26 11.19
C THR A 36 1.66 6.16 10.58
N LEU A 37 2.08 7.19 9.83
CA LEU A 37 3.43 7.22 9.26
C LEU A 37 4.49 7.33 10.37
N GLU A 38 4.16 8.06 11.43
CA GLU A 38 5.00 8.24 12.61
C GLU A 38 5.21 6.92 13.36
N GLN A 39 4.14 6.13 13.52
CA GLN A 39 4.23 4.79 14.12
C GLN A 39 5.05 3.82 13.27
N VAL A 40 4.92 3.90 11.94
CA VAL A 40 5.78 3.09 11.04
C VAL A 40 7.24 3.51 11.17
N ALA A 41 7.52 4.82 11.16
CA ALA A 41 8.87 5.34 11.29
C ALA A 41 9.52 4.98 12.63
N GLU A 42 8.76 5.01 13.73
CA GLU A 42 9.22 4.57 15.05
C GLU A 42 9.62 3.09 15.07
N ARG A 43 8.82 2.23 14.44
CA ARG A 43 9.12 0.78 14.36
C ARG A 43 10.32 0.46 13.48
N LEU A 44 10.49 1.18 12.37
CA LEU A 44 11.64 1.03 11.47
C LEU A 44 12.94 1.61 12.06
N MET A 45 12.82 2.65 12.88
CA MET A 45 13.96 3.42 13.37
C MET A 45 13.78 3.77 14.86
N PRO A 46 14.24 2.89 15.77
CA PRO A 46 14.14 3.13 17.20
C PRO A 46 14.85 4.42 17.64
N ARG A 47 15.94 4.81 16.96
CA ARG A 47 16.68 6.05 17.23
C ARG A 47 15.88 7.28 16.78
N ALA A 48 15.46 8.10 17.74
CA ALA A 48 14.55 9.24 17.52
C ALA A 48 15.04 10.26 16.48
N GLY A 49 16.35 10.56 16.43
CA GLY A 49 16.91 11.60 15.56
C GLY A 49 16.69 11.39 14.05
N PHE A 50 16.51 10.15 13.60
CA PHE A 50 16.29 9.84 12.18
C PHE A 50 14.81 9.65 11.81
N ARG A 51 13.90 9.60 12.80
CA ARG A 51 12.46 9.34 12.55
C ARG A 51 11.83 10.37 11.60
N PRO A 52 12.10 11.70 11.70
CA PRO A 52 11.52 12.66 10.76
C PRO A 52 11.90 12.40 9.30
N MET A 53 13.12 11.93 9.04
CA MET A 53 13.59 11.57 7.70
C MET A 53 12.85 10.34 7.17
N VAL A 54 12.61 9.34 8.03
CA VAL A 54 11.84 8.15 7.66
C VAL A 54 10.38 8.51 7.37
N VAL A 55 9.75 9.37 8.19
CA VAL A 55 8.39 9.87 7.91
C VAL A 55 8.33 10.60 6.56
N ALA A 56 9.30 11.48 6.27
CA ALA A 56 9.36 12.17 4.99
C ALA A 56 9.50 11.18 3.81
N PHE A 57 10.36 10.18 3.95
CA PHE A 57 10.53 9.12 2.96
C PHE A 57 9.23 8.34 2.71
N LEU A 58 8.53 7.93 3.77
CA LEU A 58 7.25 7.21 3.66
C LEU A 58 6.17 8.08 2.99
N ARG A 59 6.10 9.39 3.30
CA ARG A 59 5.18 10.33 2.61
C ARG A 59 5.45 10.38 1.11
N ILE A 60 6.73 10.41 0.71
CA ILE A 60 7.09 10.41 -0.71
C ILE A 60 6.66 9.10 -1.35
N LEU A 61 6.90 7.94 -0.73
CA LEU A 61 6.46 6.65 -1.26
C LEU A 61 4.93 6.51 -1.40
N GLU A 62 4.17 7.17 -0.55
CA GLU A 62 2.69 7.20 -0.63
C GLU A 62 2.15 8.35 -1.49
N THR A 63 3.01 9.08 -2.20
CA THR A 63 2.63 10.10 -3.17
C THR A 63 2.52 9.47 -4.55
N ASP A 64 1.38 9.64 -5.22
CA ASP A 64 1.15 9.06 -6.54
C ASP A 64 2.21 9.51 -7.56
N GLY A 65 2.70 8.54 -8.34
CA GLY A 65 3.80 8.72 -9.27
C GLY A 65 5.19 8.45 -8.67
N CYS A 66 5.39 8.62 -7.36
CA CYS A 66 6.65 8.27 -6.73
C CYS A 66 6.77 6.76 -6.53
N THR A 67 7.93 6.20 -6.85
CA THR A 67 8.21 4.77 -6.66
C THR A 67 9.57 4.56 -6.01
N ALA A 68 9.67 3.51 -5.20
CA ALA A 68 10.94 3.06 -4.65
C ALA A 68 11.79 2.48 -5.79
N ARG A 69 13.06 2.90 -5.86
CA ARG A 69 14.03 2.32 -6.79
C ARG A 69 14.63 1.00 -6.28
N HIS A 70 14.73 0.87 -4.96
CA HIS A 70 15.43 -0.24 -4.31
C HIS A 70 14.43 -1.16 -3.60
N ARG A 71 14.50 -2.46 -3.91
CA ARG A 71 13.62 -3.49 -3.32
C ARG A 71 13.75 -3.55 -1.81
N ASP A 72 14.96 -3.43 -1.29
CA ASP A 72 15.29 -3.46 0.15
C ASP A 72 14.49 -2.44 0.97
N HIS A 73 14.15 -1.27 0.39
CA HIS A 73 13.35 -0.27 1.09
C HIS A 73 11.92 -0.76 1.32
N ILE A 74 11.35 -1.50 0.37
CA ILE A 74 10.00 -2.06 0.44
C ILE A 74 10.00 -3.31 1.32
N GLU A 75 11.01 -4.17 1.19
CA GLU A 75 11.18 -5.36 2.04
C GLU A 75 11.23 -4.99 3.52
N ARG A 76 11.92 -3.91 3.89
CA ARG A 76 11.96 -3.44 5.28
C ARG A 76 10.58 -3.10 5.84
N LEU A 77 9.64 -2.63 5.01
CA LEU A 77 8.28 -2.29 5.45
C LEU A 77 7.48 -3.53 5.85
N THR A 78 7.81 -4.70 5.30
CA THR A 78 7.12 -5.97 5.61
C THR A 78 7.27 -6.36 7.08
N SER A 79 8.34 -5.91 7.74
CA SER A 79 8.55 -6.10 9.19
C SER A 79 7.59 -5.30 10.08
N VAL A 80 6.86 -4.33 9.51
CA VAL A 80 6.06 -3.36 10.28
C VAL A 80 4.56 -3.51 10.04
N PHE A 81 4.17 -3.78 8.80
CA PHE A 81 2.80 -4.08 8.43
C PHE A 81 2.78 -5.10 7.29
N PRO A 82 1.71 -5.91 7.20
CA PRO A 82 1.53 -6.85 6.11
C PRO A 82 1.61 -6.16 4.74
N LEU A 83 2.56 -6.60 3.90
CA LEU A 83 2.87 -6.05 2.59
C LEU A 83 3.57 -7.12 1.77
N ASP A 84 3.25 -7.21 0.47
CA ASP A 84 3.92 -8.08 -0.48
C ASP A 84 4.82 -7.23 -1.42
N PRO A 85 6.16 -7.34 -1.31
CA PRO A 85 7.08 -6.63 -2.18
C PRO A 85 6.91 -6.97 -3.66
N ASP A 86 6.56 -8.21 -4.00
CA ASP A 86 6.41 -8.62 -5.40
C ASP A 86 5.19 -7.96 -6.02
N VAL A 87 4.07 -7.91 -5.29
CA VAL A 87 2.89 -7.14 -5.71
C VAL A 87 3.22 -5.65 -5.87
N TYR A 88 4.01 -5.07 -4.95
CA TYR A 88 4.45 -3.68 -5.09
C TYR A 88 5.24 -3.46 -6.39
N PHE A 89 6.20 -4.33 -6.70
CA PHE A 89 7.02 -4.15 -7.91
C PHE A 89 6.27 -4.47 -9.20
N GLN A 90 5.35 -5.44 -9.20
CA GLN A 90 4.41 -5.64 -10.31
C GLN A 90 3.61 -4.37 -10.60
N LEU A 91 3.11 -3.67 -9.57
CA LEU A 91 2.42 -2.39 -9.76
C LEU A 91 3.32 -1.28 -10.33
N VAL A 92 4.63 -1.40 -10.19
CA VAL A 92 5.61 -0.43 -10.73
C VAL A 92 5.96 -0.75 -12.18
N THR A 93 6.11 -2.03 -12.54
CA THR A 93 6.70 -2.46 -13.82
C THR A 93 5.71 -3.04 -14.80
N ASP A 94 4.68 -3.72 -14.32
CA ASP A 94 3.86 -4.59 -15.14
C ASP A 94 2.68 -3.82 -15.76
N PRO A 95 2.20 -4.21 -16.95
CA PRO A 95 1.03 -3.62 -17.55
C PRO A 95 -0.24 -3.92 -16.74
N ALA A 96 -1.24 -3.04 -16.82
CA ALA A 96 -2.44 -3.11 -15.98
C ALA A 96 -3.25 -4.41 -16.10
N ASN A 97 -3.12 -5.14 -17.21
CA ASN A 97 -3.83 -6.39 -17.49
C ASN A 97 -3.17 -7.64 -16.89
N SER A 98 -1.93 -7.55 -16.40
CA SER A 98 -1.23 -8.65 -15.72
C SER A 98 -1.16 -8.47 -14.20
N LEU A 99 -1.77 -7.40 -13.68
CA LEU A 99 -1.79 -7.12 -12.25
C LEU A 99 -2.68 -8.12 -11.50
N PRO A 100 -2.28 -8.56 -10.29
CA PRO A 100 -3.12 -9.39 -9.45
C PRO A 100 -4.37 -8.62 -9.01
N SER A 101 -5.41 -9.36 -8.60
CA SER A 101 -6.55 -8.77 -7.89
C SER A 101 -6.09 -8.18 -6.57
N ILE A 102 -6.32 -6.88 -6.38
CA ILE A 102 -5.99 -6.15 -5.15
C ILE A 102 -7.24 -5.43 -4.66
N CYS A 103 -7.57 -5.60 -3.38
CA CYS A 103 -8.72 -4.94 -2.80
C CYS A 103 -8.50 -3.41 -2.70
N SER A 104 -9.40 -2.62 -3.29
CA SER A 104 -9.38 -1.17 -3.25
C SER A 104 -9.62 -0.57 -1.85
N GLY A 105 -10.15 -1.37 -0.91
CA GLY A 105 -10.44 -0.96 0.46
C GLY A 105 -9.30 -1.16 1.47
N CYS A 106 -8.53 -2.25 1.36
CA CYS A 106 -7.46 -2.59 2.31
C CYS A 106 -6.12 -2.94 1.67
N GLY A 107 -6.05 -3.08 0.34
CA GLY A 107 -4.86 -3.48 -0.37
C GLY A 107 -4.52 -4.97 -0.25
N CYS A 108 -5.39 -5.84 0.28
CA CYS A 108 -5.10 -7.29 0.25
C CYS A 108 -5.01 -7.81 -1.18
N SER A 109 -4.17 -8.83 -1.41
CA SER A 109 -4.08 -9.57 -2.67
C SER A 109 -4.39 -11.04 -2.42
N ALA A 110 -4.46 -11.85 -3.49
CA ALA A 110 -4.61 -13.30 -3.35
C ALA A 110 -3.40 -13.96 -2.64
N TYR A 111 -2.23 -13.34 -2.72
CA TYR A 111 -0.98 -13.82 -2.11
C TYR A 111 -0.80 -13.35 -0.65
N ASP A 112 -1.45 -12.24 -0.28
CA ASP A 112 -1.37 -11.63 1.04
C ASP A 112 -2.77 -11.19 1.51
N PRO A 113 -3.62 -12.16 1.92
CA PRO A 113 -4.99 -11.91 2.34
C PRO A 113 -5.03 -11.24 3.72
N CYS A 114 -5.96 -10.28 3.91
CA CYS A 114 -6.16 -9.70 5.22
C CYS A 114 -6.88 -10.68 6.17
N THR A 115 -6.53 -10.65 7.46
CA THR A 115 -7.04 -11.58 8.47
C THR A 115 -7.94 -10.88 9.48
N ALA A 116 -9.01 -11.55 9.90
CA ALA A 116 -9.89 -11.13 10.98
C ALA A 116 -10.23 -12.33 11.89
N ALA A 117 -11.03 -12.12 12.94
CA ALA A 117 -11.42 -13.17 13.90
C ALA A 117 -12.08 -14.40 13.24
N GLY A 118 -12.66 -14.24 12.04
CA GLY A 118 -13.26 -15.33 11.25
C GLY A 118 -12.35 -16.00 10.22
N GLY A 119 -11.05 -15.67 10.18
CA GLY A 119 -10.08 -16.23 9.23
C GLY A 119 -9.54 -15.23 8.20
N THR A 120 -8.97 -15.76 7.12
CA THR A 120 -8.48 -14.97 5.97
C THR A 120 -9.64 -14.51 5.08
N CYS A 121 -9.56 -13.29 4.58
CA CYS A 121 -10.55 -12.76 3.65
C CYS A 121 -10.54 -13.51 2.31
N ARG A 122 -11.65 -13.43 1.57
CA ARG A 122 -11.75 -13.91 0.19
C ARG A 122 -12.16 -12.78 -0.74
N PHE A 123 -11.71 -12.85 -1.99
CA PHE A 123 -12.18 -11.93 -3.03
C PHE A 123 -13.61 -12.28 -3.44
N VAL A 124 -14.48 -11.28 -3.49
CA VAL A 124 -15.88 -11.39 -3.93
C VAL A 124 -16.16 -10.58 -5.19
N ALA A 125 -15.25 -9.66 -5.54
CA ALA A 125 -15.21 -8.95 -6.80
C ALA A 125 -13.73 -8.69 -7.19
N PRO A 126 -13.42 -8.30 -8.43
CA PRO A 126 -12.02 -8.12 -8.89
C PRO A 126 -11.17 -7.18 -8.03
N ASP A 127 -11.79 -6.18 -7.39
CA ASP A 127 -11.15 -5.15 -6.56
C ASP A 127 -11.71 -5.12 -5.12
N ALA A 128 -12.44 -6.15 -4.68
CA ALA A 128 -13.04 -6.17 -3.35
C ALA A 128 -12.94 -7.53 -2.65
N CYS A 129 -12.48 -7.50 -1.39
CA CYS A 129 -12.61 -8.63 -0.47
C CYS A 129 -13.93 -8.55 0.32
N ASP A 130 -14.42 -9.71 0.73
CA ASP A 130 -15.61 -9.88 1.58
C ASP A 130 -15.60 -8.99 2.82
N ARG A 131 -14.45 -8.84 3.47
CA ARG A 131 -14.28 -8.02 4.66
C ARG A 131 -14.53 -6.54 4.38
N CYS A 132 -13.90 -6.00 3.34
CA CYS A 132 -14.07 -4.60 2.98
C CYS A 132 -15.50 -4.31 2.53
N LEU A 133 -16.10 -5.24 1.77
CA LEU A 133 -17.49 -5.12 1.35
C LEU A 133 -18.44 -5.12 2.56
N THR A 134 -18.24 -6.03 3.52
CA THR A 134 -19.04 -6.09 4.75
C THR A 134 -18.91 -4.80 5.57
N ASN A 135 -17.70 -4.25 5.71
CA ASN A 135 -17.47 -3.00 6.42
C ASN A 135 -18.08 -1.79 5.72
N ALA A 136 -18.05 -1.75 4.39
CA ALA A 136 -18.70 -0.71 3.61
C ALA A 136 -20.22 -0.72 3.82
N ASN A 137 -20.84 -1.90 3.78
CA ASN A 137 -22.27 -2.08 4.03
C ASN A 137 -22.67 -1.62 5.43
N ARG A 138 -21.86 -1.91 6.46
CA ARG A 138 -22.11 -1.47 7.84
C ARG A 138 -22.05 0.05 8.04
N ARG A 139 -21.31 0.78 7.20
CA ARG A 139 -21.21 2.25 7.28
C ARG A 139 -22.33 2.96 6.52
N ALA A 140 -23.00 2.26 5.63
CA ALA A 140 -24.09 2.79 4.81
C ALA A 140 -25.49 2.55 5.43
N ALA A 141 -25.56 1.69 6.45
CA ALA A 141 -26.74 1.45 7.27
C ALA A 141 -26.72 2.34 8.51
#